data_AF-A0A7Y7DSH4-F1
#
_entry.id   AF-A0A7Y7DSH4-F1
#
_cell.length_a   1.000
_cell.length_b   1.000
_cell.length_c   1.000
_cell.angle_alpha   90.00
_cell.angle_beta   90.00
_cell.angle_gamma   90.00
#
_symmetry.space_group_name_H-M   'P 1'
#
loop_
_entity.id
_entity.type
_entity.pdbx_description
1 polymer ?
#
loop_
_entity_poly.entity_id
_entity_poly.type
_entity_poly.pdbx_seq_one_letter_code
_entity_poly.pdbx_strand_id
1 'polypeptide(L)'
;MDDTIVLAVNFLSLNVRQSYATKSFDEIKSTFKGKTIEIEGAKVRMKTNILDVDVSSSLANFRTIFLKIPQSPKTMKIQVKDELRIEL
;
A
#
# COMPACT_ATOMS: atom_id res chain seq x y z
N MET A 1 -11.55 -4.17 18.41
CA MET A 1 -10.23 -4.51 17.86
C MET A 1 -10.27 -4.08 16.42
N ASP A 2 -9.32 -3.26 15.98
CA ASP A 2 -9.29 -2.85 14.58
C ASP A 2 -8.85 -4.06 13.75
N ASP A 3 -9.79 -4.73 13.09
CA ASP A 3 -9.58 -5.91 12.23
C ASP A 3 -8.90 -5.51 10.92
N THR A 4 -7.71 -4.92 11.01
CA THR A 4 -6.95 -4.44 9.86
C THR A 4 -5.49 -4.86 9.95
N ILE A 5 -4.88 -5.06 8.79
CA ILE A 5 -3.42 -5.19 8.68
C ILE A 5 -2.85 -3.99 7.92
N VAL A 6 -1.60 -3.66 8.20
CA VAL A 6 -0.87 -2.56 7.57
C VAL A 6 0.18 -3.10 6.60
N LEU A 7 0.13 -2.65 5.36
CA LEU A 7 1.12 -3.00 4.32
C LEU A 7 1.94 -1.77 3.95
N ALA A 8 3.27 -1.88 4.03
CA ALA A 8 4.17 -0.85 3.50
C ALA A 8 4.34 -1.05 1.99
N VAL A 9 4.07 -0.01 1.21
CA VAL A 9 4.24 -0.04 -0.25
C VAL A 9 5.68 0.33 -0.59
N ASN A 10 6.37 -0.58 -1.28
CA ASN A 10 7.68 -0.32 -1.84
C ASN A 10 7.56 -0.09 -3.36
N PHE A 11 7.69 1.16 -3.78
CA PHE A 11 7.81 1.48 -5.19
C PHE A 11 9.18 1.03 -5.70
N LEU A 12 9.24 -0.01 -6.54
CA LEU A 12 10.50 -0.51 -7.08
C LEU A 12 11.16 0.48 -8.06
N SER A 13 10.38 1.36 -8.69
CA SER A 13 10.85 2.39 -9.64
C SER A 13 11.16 3.71 -8.94
N LEU A 14 12.37 4.23 -9.17
CA LEU A 14 12.79 5.55 -8.68
C LEU A 14 11.90 6.68 -9.24
N ASN A 15 11.50 6.60 -10.51
CA ASN A 15 10.65 7.61 -11.14
C ASN A 15 9.28 7.70 -10.44
N VAL A 16 8.72 6.55 -10.04
CA VAL A 16 7.46 6.52 -9.27
C VAL A 16 7.67 7.09 -7.87
N ARG A 17 8.79 6.78 -7.20
CA ARG A 17 9.11 7.40 -5.90
C ARG A 17 9.19 8.92 -6.00
N GLN A 18 9.85 9.43 -7.03
CA GLN A 18 10.00 10.87 -7.25
C GLN A 18 8.67 11.56 -7.56
N SER A 19 7.78 10.92 -8.35
CA SER A 19 6.46 11.49 -8.63
C SER A 19 5.57 11.61 -7.38
N TYR A 20 5.76 10.73 -6.39
CA TYR A 20 5.09 10.83 -5.10
C TYR A 20 5.79 11.76 -4.11
N ALA A 21 7.10 12.01 -4.25
CA ALA A 21 7.84 12.91 -3.36
C ALA A 21 7.32 14.36 -3.44
N THR A 22 6.83 14.78 -4.61
CA THR A 22 6.36 16.16 -4.88
C THR A 22 4.87 16.37 -4.63
N LYS A 23 4.04 15.33 -4.56
CA LYS A 23 2.61 15.42 -4.22
C LYS A 23 2.41 15.88 -2.78
N SER A 24 1.27 16.39 -2.37
CA SER A 24 0.89 16.59 -0.97
C SER A 24 0.49 15.26 -0.30
N PHE A 25 0.42 15.20 1.03
CA PHE A 25 -0.06 13.98 1.72
C PHE A 25 -1.51 13.66 1.37
N ASP A 26 -2.36 14.68 1.19
CA ASP A 26 -3.77 14.49 0.85
C ASP A 26 -3.94 13.96 -0.59
N GLU A 27 -3.16 14.47 -1.54
CA GLU A 27 -3.14 13.92 -2.90
C GLU A 27 -2.72 12.45 -2.90
N ILE A 28 -1.71 12.09 -2.12
CA ILE A 28 -1.31 10.68 -1.96
C ILE A 28 -2.48 9.89 -1.38
N LYS A 29 -3.03 10.28 -0.22
CA LYS A 29 -4.14 9.55 0.41
C LYS A 29 -5.32 9.37 -0.54
N SER A 30 -5.71 10.40 -1.27
CA SER A 30 -6.81 10.34 -2.25
C SER A 30 -6.54 9.41 -3.43
N THR A 31 -5.26 9.20 -3.79
CA THR A 31 -4.87 8.28 -4.87
C THR A 31 -5.16 6.82 -4.51
N PHE A 32 -5.01 6.46 -3.24
CA PHE A 32 -5.09 5.06 -2.78
C PHE A 32 -6.37 4.74 -1.99
N LYS A 33 -6.92 5.68 -1.23
CA LYS A 33 -8.03 5.43 -0.31
C LYS A 33 -9.28 4.99 -1.07
N GLY A 34 -9.90 3.89 -0.63
CA GLY A 34 -11.09 3.33 -1.27
C GLY A 34 -10.84 2.57 -2.57
N LYS A 35 -9.59 2.47 -3.04
CA LYS A 35 -9.24 1.67 -4.22
C LYS A 35 -9.16 0.19 -3.88
N THR A 36 -9.38 -0.63 -4.90
CA THR A 36 -9.14 -2.07 -4.86
C THR A 36 -7.68 -2.35 -5.19
N ILE A 37 -7.06 -3.26 -4.44
CA ILE A 37 -5.74 -3.80 -4.75
C ILE A 37 -5.82 -5.30 -4.98
N GLU A 38 -4.95 -5.79 -5.85
CA GLU A 38 -4.67 -7.22 -6.00
C GLU A 38 -3.29 -7.51 -5.39
N ILE A 39 -3.24 -8.55 -4.56
CA ILE A 39 -2.01 -9.06 -3.97
C ILE A 39 -1.76 -10.43 -4.56
N GLU A 40 -0.59 -10.59 -5.18
CA GLU A 40 -0.16 -11.81 -5.85
C GLU A 40 1.18 -12.28 -5.27
N GLY A 41 1.15 -13.43 -4.61
CA GLY A 41 2.29 -14.02 -3.94
C GLY A 41 2.27 -15.54 -4.07
N ALA A 42 3.36 -16.20 -3.67
CA ALA A 42 3.48 -17.65 -3.78
C ALA A 42 2.42 -18.41 -2.97
N LYS A 43 1.89 -17.80 -1.89
CA LYS A 43 0.93 -18.42 -0.95
C LYS A 43 -0.42 -17.72 -0.89
N VAL A 44 -0.58 -16.61 -1.60
CA VAL A 44 -1.78 -15.79 -1.55
C VAL A 44 -2.06 -15.17 -2.92
N ARG A 45 -3.32 -15.26 -3.33
CA ARG A 45 -3.86 -14.44 -4.41
C ARG A 45 -5.21 -13.91 -3.97
N MET A 46 -5.33 -12.58 -3.86
CA MET A 46 -6.55 -11.96 -3.38
C MET A 46 -6.73 -10.54 -3.89
N LYS A 47 -7.99 -10.13 -3.98
CA LYS A 47 -8.39 -8.73 -4.15
C LYS A 47 -8.98 -8.22 -2.84
N THR A 48 -8.68 -6.99 -2.48
CA THR A 48 -9.20 -6.35 -1.27
C THR A 48 -9.24 -4.83 -1.43
N ASN A 49 -9.98 -4.15 -0.56
CA ASN A 49 -10.11 -2.70 -0.58
C ASN A 49 -9.16 -2.04 0.42
N ILE A 50 -8.64 -0.88 0.05
CA ILE A 50 -7.88 -0.02 0.95
C ILE A 50 -8.88 0.76 1.81
N LEU A 51 -8.87 0.49 3.13
CA LEU A 51 -9.72 1.17 4.09
C LEU A 51 -9.19 2.57 4.42
N ASP A 52 -7.86 2.67 4.55
CA ASP A 52 -7.19 3.89 4.94
C ASP A 52 -5.74 3.89 4.48
N VAL A 53 -5.13 5.08 4.43
CA VAL A 53 -3.79 5.30 3.92
C VAL A 53 -3.04 6.22 4.87
N ASP A 54 -1.87 5.78 5.31
CA ASP A 54 -0.94 6.61 6.05
C ASP A 54 0.32 6.90 5.23
N VAL A 55 0.89 8.08 5.43
CA VAL A 55 2.04 8.56 4.67
C VAL A 55 3.08 9.10 5.66
N SER A 56 4.23 8.43 5.73
CA SER A 56 5.35 8.89 6.53
C SER A 56 6.40 9.54 5.64
N SER A 57 6.81 10.76 5.98
CA SER A 57 8.05 11.35 5.46
C SER A 57 9.25 10.73 6.17
N SER A 58 10.13 10.06 5.42
CA SER A 58 11.44 9.62 5.94
C SER A 58 12.51 10.69 5.73
N LEU A 59 13.63 10.57 6.48
CA LEU A 59 14.76 11.50 6.47
C LEU A 59 15.43 11.72 5.10
N ALA A 60 15.18 10.85 4.11
CA ALA A 60 15.85 10.87 2.80
C ALA A 60 14.95 11.38 1.65
N ASN A 61 13.93 12.21 1.92
CA ASN A 61 12.92 12.67 0.95
C ASN A 61 12.04 11.57 0.34
N PHE A 62 12.15 10.33 0.81
CA PHE A 62 11.25 9.26 0.41
C PHE A 62 10.02 9.26 1.30
N ARG A 63 8.85 9.17 0.67
CA ARG A 63 7.58 8.95 1.35
C ARG A 63 7.28 7.47 1.39
N THR A 64 7.10 6.94 2.58
CA THR A 64 6.60 5.57 2.77
C THR A 64 5.08 5.64 2.84
N ILE A 65 4.42 4.84 2.02
CA ILE A 65 2.95 4.75 1.98
C ILE A 65 2.55 3.45 2.66
N PHE A 66 1.63 3.56 3.61
CA PHE A 66 1.08 2.43 4.35
C PHE A 66 -0.40 2.27 4.00
N LEU A 67 -0.78 1.07 3.55
CA LEU A 67 -2.16 0.74 3.22
C LEU A 67 -2.76 -0.08 4.36
N LYS A 68 -3.89 0.38 4.91
CA LYS A 68 -4.70 -0.42 5.83
C LYS A 68 -5.72 -1.21 5.04
N ILE A 69 -5.71 -2.53 5.20
CA ILE A 69 -6.66 -3.44 4.56
C ILE A 69 -7.33 -4.35 5.59
N PRO A 70 -8.53 -4.89 5.31
CA PRO A 70 -9.22 -5.79 6.23
C PRO A 70 -8.38 -7.02 6.56
N GLN A 71 -8.38 -7.43 7.83
CA GLN A 71 -7.77 -8.68 8.25
C GLN A 71 -8.62 -9.87 7.76
N SER A 72 -7.97 -10.90 7.24
CA SER A 72 -8.59 -12.17 6.88
C SER A 72 -7.57 -13.31 6.95
N PRO A 73 -7.99 -14.58 6.94
CA PRO A 73 -7.05 -15.70 6.87
C PRO A 73 -6.12 -15.66 5.64
N LYS A 74 -6.50 -14.95 4.57
CA LYS A 74 -5.64 -14.74 3.40
C LYS A 74 -4.59 -13.65 3.63
N THR A 75 -4.94 -12.56 4.32
CA THR A 75 -3.98 -11.48 4.57
C THR A 75 -2.86 -11.90 5.52
N MET A 76 -3.13 -12.86 6.42
CA MET A 76 -2.09 -13.45 7.28
C MET A 76 -1.05 -14.28 6.52
N LYS A 77 -1.27 -14.57 5.24
CA LYS A 77 -0.34 -15.30 4.37
C LYS A 77 0.54 -14.38 3.52
N ILE A 78 0.32 -13.07 3.57
CA ILE A 78 1.09 -12.08 2.80
C ILE A 78 2.53 -12.06 3.29
N GLN A 79 3.46 -12.01 2.34
CA GLN A 79 4.90 -11.93 2.58
C GLN A 79 5.46 -10.62 2.02
N VAL A 80 6.61 -10.19 2.55
CA VAL A 80 7.28 -8.93 2.16
C VAL A 80 7.59 -8.83 0.66
N LYS A 81 7.71 -9.98 -0.03
CA LYS A 81 8.05 -10.05 -1.46
C LYS A 81 6.83 -10.24 -2.37
N ASP A 82 5.62 -10.29 -1.82
CA ASP A 82 4.42 -10.43 -2.63
C ASP A 82 4.19 -9.15 -3.43
N GLU A 83 3.73 -9.30 -4.66
CA GLU A 83 3.46 -8.18 -5.55
C GLU A 83 2.12 -7.54 -5.19
N LEU A 84 2.12 -6.22 -5.12
CA LEU A 84 0.93 -5.41 -4.90
C LEU A 84 0.62 -4.63 -6.18
N ARG A 85 -0.55 -4.88 -6.76
CA ARG A 85 -1.07 -4.17 -7.93
C ARG A 85 -2.25 -3.31 -7.53
N ILE A 86 -2.25 -2.09 -8.02
CA ILE A 86 -3.27 -1.09 -7.73
C ILE A 86 -3.82 -0.63 -9.07
N GLU A 87 -5.13 -0.74 -9.23
CA GLU A 87 -5.82 -0.10 -10.34
C GLU A 87 -5.93 1.39 -10.00
N LEU A 88 -4.97 2.19 -10.51
CA LEU A 88 -4.92 3.64 -10.30
C LEU A 88 -5.87 4.36 -11.26
#